data_AF-A0A954FYX6-F1
#
_entry.id   AF-A0A954FYX6-F1
#
_cell.length_a   1.000
_cell.length_b   1.000
_cell.length_c   1.000
_cell.angle_alpha   90.00
_cell.angle_beta   90.00
_cell.angle_gamma   90.00
#
_symmetry.space_group_name_H-M   'P 1'
#
loop_
_entity.id
_entity.type
_entity.pdbx_description
1 polymer ?
#
loop_
_entity_poly.entity_id
_entity_poly.type
_entity_poly.pdbx_seq_one_letter_code
_entity_poly.pdbx_strand_id
1 'polypeptide(L)'
;MAVTEFVLQAGGKVIPVNSDLPIDSTAKIPEGNFAIREIDLTDAKIKDLDMKKIVDLPYLESLNLHGTNLTDKGLAHISGLPKLQSLEIAYTRVSDDEVSKLTRFPKLKKLFLYGTAVKPQTIEDLKSNLRGCTVYK
;
A
#
# COMPACT_ATOMS: atom_id res chain seq x y z
N MET A 1 12.31 1.11 -12.89
CA MET A 1 12.05 0.14 -13.98
C MET A 1 11.52 -1.20 -13.44
N ALA A 2 12.31 -1.98 -12.68
CA ALA A 2 11.89 -3.31 -12.19
C ALA A 2 10.58 -3.34 -11.37
N VAL A 3 10.36 -2.34 -10.51
CA VAL A 3 9.12 -2.25 -9.71
C VAL A 3 7.89 -2.01 -10.59
N THR A 4 8.00 -1.12 -11.57
CA THR A 4 6.91 -0.81 -12.51
C THR A 4 6.53 -2.04 -13.31
N GLU A 5 7.51 -2.75 -13.88
CA GLU A 5 7.26 -3.99 -14.62
C GLU A 5 6.57 -5.04 -13.75
N PHE A 6 7.01 -5.21 -12.50
CA PHE A 6 6.36 -6.10 -11.55
C PHE A 6 4.89 -5.71 -11.31
N VAL A 7 4.61 -4.43 -11.06
CA VAL A 7 3.24 -3.95 -10.83
C VAL A 7 2.36 -4.21 -12.05
N LEU A 8 2.86 -3.93 -13.26
CA LEU A 8 2.14 -4.19 -14.51
C LEU A 8 1.89 -5.69 -14.73
N GLN A 9 2.88 -6.55 -14.47
CA GLN A 9 2.72 -8.00 -14.56
C GLN A 9 1.71 -8.55 -13.56
N ALA A 10 1.55 -7.89 -12.41
CA ALA A 10 0.53 -8.23 -11.41
C ALA A 10 -0.88 -7.72 -11.79
N GLY A 11 -1.03 -7.03 -12.93
CA GLY A 11 -2.29 -6.42 -13.38
C GLY A 11 -2.56 -5.05 -12.77
N GLY A 12 -1.59 -4.48 -12.07
CA GLY A 12 -1.70 -3.17 -11.45
C GLY A 12 -1.25 -2.02 -12.35
N LYS A 13 -1.19 -0.83 -11.76
CA LYS A 13 -0.70 0.39 -12.41
C LYS A 13 0.08 1.24 -11.42
N VAL A 14 0.91 2.14 -11.94
CA VAL A 14 1.64 3.13 -11.13
C VAL A 14 1.36 4.54 -11.62
N ILE A 15 1.44 5.51 -10.70
CA ILE A 15 1.39 6.94 -11.04
C ILE A 15 2.73 7.57 -10.64
N PRO A 16 3.47 8.20 -11.57
CA PRO A 16 4.73 8.89 -11.26
C PRO A 16 4.55 10.14 -10.38
N VAL A 17 5.63 10.62 -9.76
CA VAL A 17 5.61 11.89 -8.99
C VAL A 17 5.29 13.10 -9.87
N ASN A 18 5.80 13.14 -11.10
CA ASN A 18 5.68 14.29 -12.01
C ASN A 18 4.57 14.11 -13.07
N SER A 19 3.60 13.24 -12.81
CA SER A 19 2.48 13.00 -13.72
C SER A 19 1.26 12.53 -12.95
N ASP A 20 0.07 12.84 -13.45
CA ASP A 20 -1.19 12.27 -12.99
C ASP A 20 -1.69 11.14 -13.90
N LEU A 21 -0.99 10.88 -15.02
CA LEU A 21 -1.35 9.82 -15.93
C LEU A 21 -0.85 8.47 -15.41
N PRO A 22 -1.70 7.44 -15.40
CA PRO A 22 -1.28 6.11 -14.99
C PRO A 22 -0.39 5.44 -16.04
N ILE A 23 0.61 4.72 -15.57
CA ILE A 23 1.36 3.73 -16.33
C ILE A 23 0.70 2.37 -16.02
N ASP A 24 -0.09 1.89 -16.98
CA ASP A 24 -0.88 0.65 -16.94
C ASP A 24 -0.44 -0.37 -18.02
N SER A 25 0.62 -0.05 -18.76
CA SER A 25 1.17 -0.89 -19.81
C SER A 25 2.65 -0.55 -20.03
N THR A 26 3.43 -1.52 -20.48
CA THR A 26 4.88 -1.36 -20.68
C THR A 26 5.20 -0.29 -21.73
N ALA A 27 4.31 -0.09 -22.70
CA ALA A 27 4.45 0.96 -23.72
C ALA A 27 4.34 2.39 -23.16
N LYS A 28 3.76 2.59 -21.97
CA LYS A 28 3.65 3.89 -21.30
C LYS A 28 4.81 4.18 -20.34
N ILE A 29 5.76 3.26 -20.19
CA ILE A 29 6.91 3.48 -19.31
C ILE A 29 7.80 4.57 -19.94
N PRO A 30 8.07 5.69 -19.25
CA PRO A 30 8.94 6.73 -19.79
C PRO A 30 10.39 6.27 -19.85
N GLU A 31 11.15 6.83 -20.77
CA GLU A 31 12.60 6.63 -20.82
C GLU A 31 13.28 7.23 -19.57
N GLY A 32 14.29 6.54 -19.07
CA GLY A 32 15.07 6.99 -17.91
C GLY A 32 14.41 6.69 -16.55
N ASN A 33 14.99 7.28 -15.50
CA ASN A 33 14.53 7.06 -14.13
C ASN A 33 13.41 8.04 -13.76
N PHE A 34 12.39 7.52 -13.09
CA PHE A 34 11.30 8.29 -12.51
C PHE A 34 10.96 7.77 -11.12
N ALA A 35 10.40 8.64 -10.29
CA ALA A 35 9.91 8.27 -8.97
C ALA A 35 8.43 7.88 -9.04
N ILE A 36 8.04 6.87 -8.26
CA ILE A 36 6.66 6.40 -8.14
C ILE A 36 6.00 7.09 -6.95
N ARG A 37 4.81 7.64 -7.17
CA ARG A 37 3.96 8.29 -6.16
C ARG A 37 2.81 7.42 -5.71
N GLU A 38 2.19 6.70 -6.64
CA GLU A 38 1.09 5.78 -6.32
C GLU A 38 1.29 4.41 -6.97
N ILE A 39 0.87 3.37 -6.24
CA ILE A 39 0.77 2.00 -6.73
C ILE A 39 -0.66 1.52 -6.47
N ASP A 40 -1.29 0.99 -7.52
CA ASP A 40 -2.57 0.30 -7.44
C ASP A 40 -2.38 -1.15 -7.87
N LEU A 41 -2.63 -2.06 -6.91
CA LEU A 41 -2.58 -3.51 -7.04
C LEU A 41 -3.93 -4.12 -6.62
N THR A 42 -5.04 -3.39 -6.82
CA THR A 42 -6.40 -3.90 -6.55
C THR A 42 -6.61 -5.24 -7.24
N ASP A 43 -7.09 -6.23 -6.47
CA ASP A 43 -7.34 -7.62 -6.90
C ASP A 43 -6.13 -8.32 -7.53
N ALA A 44 -4.93 -7.77 -7.37
CA ALA A 44 -3.72 -8.33 -7.95
C ALA A 44 -3.35 -9.67 -7.27
N LYS A 45 -2.86 -10.60 -8.08
CA LYS A 45 -2.39 -11.91 -7.61
C LYS A 45 -0.94 -11.84 -7.11
N ILE A 46 -0.74 -11.13 -6.01
CA ILE A 46 0.56 -10.95 -5.33
C ILE A 46 0.71 -11.91 -4.13
N LYS A 47 1.96 -12.24 -3.79
CA LYS A 47 2.33 -12.95 -2.56
C LYS A 47 2.97 -11.98 -1.57
N ASP A 48 2.96 -12.32 -0.28
CA ASP A 48 3.60 -11.49 0.76
C ASP A 48 5.06 -11.13 0.46
N LEU A 49 5.82 -12.08 -0.13
CA LEU A 49 7.22 -11.85 -0.50
C LEU A 49 7.40 -10.81 -1.61
N ASP A 50 6.38 -10.62 -2.46
CA ASP A 50 6.44 -9.61 -3.51
C ASP A 50 6.44 -8.18 -2.94
N MET A 51 5.94 -7.99 -1.72
CA MET A 51 5.97 -6.69 -1.04
C MET A 51 7.38 -6.17 -0.80
N LYS A 52 8.39 -7.05 -0.74
CA LYS A 52 9.81 -6.66 -0.69
C LYS A 52 10.24 -5.82 -1.89
N LYS A 53 9.55 -5.91 -3.03
CA LYS A 53 9.87 -5.15 -4.24
C LYS A 53 9.44 -3.68 -4.13
N ILE A 54 8.52 -3.34 -3.24
CA ILE A 54 7.96 -1.99 -3.12
C ILE A 54 8.41 -1.24 -1.86
N VAL A 55 9.25 -1.84 -1.01
CA VAL A 55 9.66 -1.24 0.28
C VAL A 55 10.61 -0.06 0.15
N ASP A 56 11.37 0.00 -0.95
CA ASP A 56 12.37 1.04 -1.20
C ASP A 56 11.85 2.09 -2.20
N LEU A 57 10.65 2.60 -1.93
CA LEU A 57 10.00 3.65 -2.71
C LEU A 57 9.90 4.93 -1.87
N PRO A 58 10.94 5.77 -1.84
CA PRO A 58 11.03 6.92 -0.92
C PRO A 58 10.04 8.05 -1.24
N TYR A 59 9.32 7.95 -2.36
CA TYR A 59 8.31 8.90 -2.81
C TYR A 59 6.89 8.30 -2.88
N LEU A 60 6.69 7.05 -2.46
CA LEU A 60 5.35 6.44 -2.48
C LEU A 60 4.46 7.09 -1.43
N GLU A 61 3.33 7.64 -1.89
CA GLU A 61 2.34 8.33 -1.08
C GLU A 61 1.03 7.55 -0.97
N SER A 62 0.69 6.73 -1.97
CA SER A 62 -0.51 5.91 -1.99
C SER A 62 -0.20 4.47 -2.40
N LEU A 63 -0.70 3.52 -1.61
CA LEU A 63 -0.61 2.09 -1.89
C LEU A 63 -1.98 1.44 -1.73
N ASN A 64 -2.51 0.91 -2.83
CA ASN A 64 -3.75 0.17 -2.84
C ASN A 64 -3.52 -1.33 -3.07
N LEU A 65 -3.93 -2.13 -2.09
CA LEU A 65 -3.83 -3.60 -2.02
C LEU A 65 -5.20 -4.23 -1.76
N HIS A 66 -6.28 -3.52 -2.08
CA HIS A 66 -7.65 -3.99 -1.95
C HIS A 66 -7.84 -5.36 -2.60
N GLY A 67 -8.51 -6.28 -1.92
CA GLY A 67 -8.88 -7.58 -2.49
C GLY A 67 -7.71 -8.54 -2.75
N THR A 68 -6.51 -8.20 -2.29
CA THR A 68 -5.33 -9.08 -2.42
C THR A 68 -5.30 -10.14 -1.31
N ASN A 69 -4.53 -11.22 -1.52
CA ASN A 69 -4.30 -12.25 -0.50
C ASN A 69 -3.24 -11.86 0.54
N LEU A 70 -3.00 -10.57 0.75
CA LEU A 70 -2.00 -10.05 1.68
C LEU A 70 -2.26 -10.54 3.11
N THR A 71 -1.20 -10.98 3.80
CA THR A 71 -1.22 -11.33 5.22
C THR A 71 -0.28 -10.43 6.02
N ASP A 72 -0.19 -10.67 7.33
CA ASP A 72 0.73 -9.97 8.23
C ASP A 72 2.18 -9.97 7.73
N LYS A 73 2.63 -11.05 7.08
CA LYS A 73 3.98 -11.13 6.54
C LYS A 73 4.23 -10.10 5.45
N GLY A 74 3.24 -9.87 4.58
CA GLY A 74 3.32 -8.87 3.53
C GLY A 74 3.23 -7.46 4.10
N LEU A 75 2.31 -7.23 5.04
CA LEU A 75 2.14 -5.94 5.70
C LEU A 75 3.40 -5.50 6.46
N ALA A 76 4.07 -6.44 7.14
CA ALA A 76 5.32 -6.18 7.84
C ALA A 76 6.43 -5.64 6.91
N HIS A 77 6.46 -6.06 5.64
CA HIS A 77 7.45 -5.57 4.67
C HIS A 77 7.23 -4.11 4.29
N ILE A 78 6.00 -3.63 4.19
CA ILE A 78 5.70 -2.26 3.75
C ILE A 78 5.67 -1.23 4.90
N SER A 79 5.87 -1.68 6.15
CA SER A 79 5.85 -0.84 7.36
C SER A 79 6.91 0.28 7.42
N GLY A 80 7.87 0.29 6.50
CA GLY A 80 8.98 1.25 6.44
C GLY A 80 8.82 2.39 5.44
N LEU A 81 7.69 2.52 4.73
CA LEU A 81 7.54 3.53 3.67
C LEU A 81 7.43 4.95 4.25
N PRO A 82 8.44 5.82 4.05
CA PRO A 82 8.60 7.05 4.83
C PRO A 82 7.62 8.17 4.44
N LYS A 83 7.01 8.07 3.26
CA LYS A 83 6.08 9.06 2.72
C LYS A 83 4.65 8.56 2.53
N LEU A 84 4.34 7.33 2.94
CA LEU A 84 3.02 6.75 2.71
C LEU A 84 1.97 7.54 3.49
N GLN A 85 0.96 8.04 2.77
CA GLN A 85 -0.15 8.85 3.29
C GLN A 85 -1.48 8.10 3.20
N SER A 86 -1.64 7.22 2.21
CA SER A 86 -2.85 6.43 2.01
C SER A 86 -2.49 4.95 1.87
N LEU A 87 -3.08 4.11 2.71
CA LEU A 87 -2.96 2.67 2.65
C LEU A 87 -4.35 2.02 2.59
N GLU A 88 -4.62 1.30 1.52
CA GLU A 88 -5.85 0.53 1.32
C GLU A 88 -5.51 -0.96 1.38
N ILE A 89 -6.00 -1.65 2.40
CA ILE A 89 -5.81 -3.09 2.65
C ILE A 89 -7.15 -3.77 2.98
N ALA A 90 -8.26 -3.22 2.52
CA ALA A 90 -9.57 -3.84 2.60
C ALA A 90 -9.60 -5.20 1.90
N TYR A 91 -10.43 -6.10 2.43
CA TYR A 91 -10.59 -7.47 1.93
C TYR A 91 -9.28 -8.27 1.88
N THR A 92 -8.32 -7.95 2.76
CA THR A 92 -7.10 -8.74 2.98
C THR A 92 -7.21 -9.61 4.23
N ARG A 93 -6.17 -10.43 4.49
CA ARG A 93 -6.14 -11.43 5.57
C ARG A 93 -5.26 -11.00 6.75
N VAL A 94 -5.12 -9.70 6.95
CA VAL A 94 -4.32 -9.10 8.04
C VAL A 94 -5.01 -9.25 9.40
N SER A 95 -4.21 -9.37 10.46
CA SER A 95 -4.66 -9.50 11.85
C SER A 95 -4.62 -8.18 12.61
N ASP A 96 -5.27 -8.16 13.77
CA ASP A 96 -5.18 -7.04 14.73
C ASP A 96 -3.73 -6.73 15.13
N ASP A 97 -2.92 -7.77 15.37
CA ASP A 97 -1.54 -7.64 15.86
C ASP A 97 -0.67 -6.86 14.88
N GLU A 98 -0.76 -7.16 13.59
CA GLU A 98 0.05 -6.47 12.59
C GLU A 98 -0.52 -5.09 12.23
N VAL A 99 -1.85 -4.97 12.14
CA VAL A 99 -2.50 -3.68 11.86
C VAL A 99 -2.24 -2.67 12.98
N SER A 100 -2.17 -3.09 14.24
CA SER A 100 -1.82 -2.19 15.37
C SER A 100 -0.46 -1.52 15.20
N LYS A 101 0.48 -2.14 14.49
CA LYS A 101 1.83 -1.61 14.21
C LYS A 101 1.85 -0.52 13.14
N LEU A 102 0.73 -0.31 12.43
CA LEU A 102 0.62 0.78 11.44
C LEU A 102 0.72 2.17 12.09
N THR A 103 0.57 2.26 13.41
CA THR A 103 0.89 3.46 14.21
C THR A 103 2.31 4.00 13.99
N ARG A 104 3.22 3.19 13.44
CA ARG A 104 4.61 3.58 13.13
C ARG A 104 4.76 4.36 11.83
N PHE A 105 3.76 4.41 10.96
CA PHE A 105 3.87 5.18 9.71
C PHE A 105 3.84 6.68 10.01
N PRO A 106 4.92 7.42 9.71
CA PRO A 106 5.07 8.80 10.20
C PRO A 106 4.15 9.81 9.49
N LYS A 107 3.55 9.42 8.36
CA LYS A 107 2.76 10.33 7.50
C LYS A 107 1.40 9.76 7.09
N LEU A 108 0.97 8.63 7.66
CA LEU A 108 -0.28 7.99 7.28
C LEU A 108 -1.46 8.90 7.66
N LYS A 109 -2.32 9.18 6.69
CA LYS A 109 -3.51 10.04 6.81
C LYS A 109 -4.81 9.31 6.51
N LYS A 110 -4.75 8.23 5.75
CA LYS A 110 -5.92 7.42 5.38
C LYS A 110 -5.54 5.94 5.47
N LEU A 111 -6.34 5.20 6.21
CA LEU A 111 -6.21 3.75 6.35
C LEU A 111 -7.58 3.11 6.14
N PHE A 112 -7.68 2.21 5.17
CA PHE A 112 -8.92 1.52 4.83
C PHE A 112 -8.80 0.03 5.17
N LEU A 113 -9.77 -0.47 5.94
CA LEU A 113 -9.76 -1.80 6.57
C LEU A 113 -11.09 -2.56 6.36
N TYR A 114 -11.95 -2.11 5.43
CA TYR A 114 -13.23 -2.77 5.13
C TYR A 114 -13.02 -4.26 4.82
N GLY A 115 -13.91 -5.14 5.26
CA GLY A 115 -13.82 -6.56 4.94
C GLY A 115 -12.63 -7.32 5.53
N THR A 116 -11.81 -6.72 6.41
CA THR A 116 -10.77 -7.44 7.18
C THR A 116 -11.31 -8.03 8.49
N ALA A 117 -10.59 -9.00 9.07
CA ALA A 117 -10.93 -9.59 10.36
C ALA A 117 -10.57 -8.72 11.59
N VAL A 118 -10.04 -7.51 11.38
CA VAL A 118 -9.66 -6.56 12.44
C VAL A 118 -10.88 -6.18 13.29
N LYS A 119 -10.74 -6.33 14.61
CA LYS A 119 -11.81 -6.13 15.61
C LYS A 119 -12.08 -4.65 15.88
N PRO A 120 -13.31 -4.30 16.31
CA PRO A 120 -13.67 -2.92 16.66
C PRO A 120 -12.71 -2.26 17.66
N GLN A 121 -12.25 -2.99 18.69
CA GLN A 121 -11.31 -2.45 19.69
C GLN A 121 -10.01 -1.95 19.04
N THR A 122 -9.42 -2.74 18.14
CA THR A 122 -8.20 -2.36 17.41
C THR A 122 -8.44 -1.11 16.56
N ILE A 123 -9.63 -0.95 16.00
CA ILE A 123 -9.98 0.23 15.20
C ILE A 123 -10.08 1.49 16.07
N GLU A 124 -10.66 1.37 17.26
CA GLU A 124 -10.68 2.45 18.24
C GLU A 124 -9.26 2.84 18.65
N ASP A 125 -8.41 1.85 18.98
CA ASP A 125 -7.02 2.08 19.34
C ASP A 125 -6.24 2.77 18.21
N LEU A 126 -6.44 2.36 16.95
CA LEU A 126 -5.83 3.01 15.79
C LEU A 126 -6.29 4.46 15.65
N LYS A 127 -7.60 4.74 15.80
CA LYS A 127 -8.14 6.11 15.74
C LYS A 127 -7.57 7.01 16.84
N SER A 128 -7.29 6.47 18.02
CA SER A 128 -6.67 7.21 19.12
C SER A 128 -5.17 7.45 18.94
N ASN A 129 -4.45 6.51 18.32
CA ASN A 129 -2.98 6.55 18.24
C ASN A 129 -2.45 7.11 16.91
N LEU A 130 -3.16 6.93 15.80
CA LEU A 130 -2.79 7.52 14.50
C LEU A 130 -3.30 8.97 14.40
N ARG A 131 -2.58 9.90 15.04
CA ARG A 131 -2.94 11.33 15.00
C ARG A 131 -2.96 11.85 13.57
N GLY A 132 -4.09 12.42 13.16
CA GLY A 132 -4.29 12.97 11.81
C GLY A 132 -4.55 11.93 10.72
N CYS A 133 -4.73 10.66 11.09
CA CYS A 133 -5.18 9.61 10.18
C CYS A 133 -6.66 9.32 10.36
N THR A 134 -7.40 9.29 9.26
CA THR A 134 -8.76 8.76 9.23
C THR A 134 -8.71 7.26 8.97
N VAL A 135 -9.30 6.47 9.88
CA VAL A 135 -9.44 5.02 9.74
C VAL A 135 -10.86 4.69 9.29
N TYR A 136 -10.95 4.03 8.13
CA TYR A 136 -12.19 3.60 7.49
C TYR A 136 -12.38 2.10 7.68
N LYS A 137 -13.52 1.70 8.25
CA LYS A 137 -13.85 0.33 8.62
C LYS A 137 -15.35 0.12 8.52
#